data_AF-A0A2E9I0N2-F1
#
_entry.id   AF-A0A2E9I0N2-F1
#
_cell.length_a   1.000
_cell.length_b   1.000
_cell.length_c   1.000
_cell.angle_alpha   90.00
_cell.angle_beta   90.00
_cell.angle_gamma   90.00
#
_symmetry.space_group_name_H-M   'P 1'
#
loop_
_entity.id
_entity.type
_entity.pdbx_description
1 polymer ?
#
loop_
_entity_poly.entity_id
_entity_poly.type
_entity_poly.pdbx_seq_one_letter_code
_entity_poly.pdbx_strand_id
1 'polypeptide(L)'
;MRNGTSLRVLVTAVFTLSACMAQAADPVAQHNSTAFWFVNWFGLSNAELDVVAPNGEMTTVFAASGTPVFELDRGKATDGVYNYELTAATEERVKIVNPQNNGRGDAASDTAAKSFYLTGRFVVSRGVITTPDEMTEEEN
;
A
#
# COMPACT_ATOMS: atom_id res chain seq x y z
N MET A 1 -51.03 -51.87 -17.94
CA MET A 1 -49.62 -52.09 -17.55
C MET A 1 -48.71 -51.53 -18.63
N ARG A 2 -47.66 -50.77 -18.22
CA ARG A 2 -46.49 -50.24 -18.97
C ARG A 2 -46.75 -49.09 -19.97
N ASN A 3 -46.30 -47.85 -19.71
CA ASN A 3 -44.96 -47.22 -19.92
C ASN A 3 -45.03 -46.31 -21.17
N GLY A 4 -44.49 -45.08 -21.25
CA GLY A 4 -43.65 -44.34 -20.30
C GLY A 4 -43.31 -42.92 -20.77
N THR A 5 -42.71 -42.20 -19.82
CA THR A 5 -41.62 -41.21 -19.95
C THR A 5 -41.83 -39.96 -20.80
N SER A 6 -42.30 -38.90 -20.15
CA SER A 6 -41.97 -37.52 -20.51
C SER A 6 -40.54 -37.20 -20.04
N LEU A 7 -39.60 -37.09 -20.98
CA LEU A 7 -38.22 -36.69 -20.73
C LEU A 7 -38.17 -35.18 -20.46
N ARG A 8 -38.04 -34.78 -19.19
CA ARG A 8 -37.71 -33.40 -18.82
C ARG A 8 -36.20 -33.28 -18.68
N VAL A 9 -35.55 -32.71 -19.69
CA VAL A 9 -34.12 -32.38 -19.65
C VAL A 9 -33.96 -31.13 -18.77
N LEU A 10 -33.42 -31.31 -17.57
CA LEU A 10 -33.01 -30.23 -16.70
C LEU A 10 -31.55 -29.88 -17.05
N VAL A 11 -31.34 -28.79 -17.79
CA VAL A 11 -29.99 -28.27 -18.06
C VAL A 11 -29.57 -27.42 -16.87
N THR A 12 -28.74 -28.00 -15.99
CA THR A 12 -28.10 -27.24 -14.92
C THR A 12 -26.84 -26.58 -15.49
N ALA A 13 -26.91 -25.28 -15.79
CA ALA A 13 -25.75 -24.49 -16.18
C ALA A 13 -24.85 -24.28 -14.95
N VAL A 14 -23.71 -24.98 -14.91
CA VAL A 14 -22.67 -24.77 -13.89
C VAL A 14 -21.84 -23.57 -14.33
N PHE A 15 -22.12 -22.40 -13.76
CA PHE A 15 -21.23 -21.24 -13.84
C PHE A 15 -20.07 -21.46 -12.87
N THR A 16 -18.92 -21.89 -13.40
CA THR A 16 -17.65 -21.82 -12.66
C THR A 16 -17.23 -20.36 -12.56
N LEU A 17 -17.52 -19.71 -11.42
CA LEU A 17 -16.85 -18.47 -11.04
C LEU A 17 -15.38 -18.81 -10.75
N SER A 18 -14.51 -18.60 -11.74
CA SER A 18 -13.08 -18.47 -11.48
C SER A 18 -12.87 -17.21 -10.65
N ALA A 19 -12.68 -17.38 -9.34
CA ALA A 19 -12.16 -16.33 -8.49
C ALA A 19 -10.70 -16.09 -8.88
N CYS A 20 -10.46 -15.10 -9.75
CA CYS A 20 -9.12 -14.52 -9.86
C CYS A 20 -8.81 -13.91 -8.49
N MET A 21 -7.95 -14.57 -7.71
CA MET A 21 -7.27 -13.89 -6.62
C MET A 21 -6.37 -12.85 -7.26
N ALA A 22 -6.85 -11.61 -7.31
CA ALA A 22 -6.04 -10.47 -7.67
C ALA A 22 -4.94 -10.37 -6.62
N GLN A 23 -3.72 -10.76 -6.97
CA GLN A 23 -2.54 -10.40 -6.19
C GLN A 23 -2.54 -8.88 -6.14
N ALA A 24 -2.72 -8.30 -4.95
CA ALA A 24 -2.75 -6.85 -4.79
C ALA A 24 -1.44 -6.30 -5.37
N ALA A 25 -1.54 -5.46 -6.40
CA ALA A 25 -0.38 -4.77 -6.94
C ALA A 25 0.19 -3.88 -5.82
N ASP A 26 1.52 -3.83 -5.71
CA ASP A 26 2.16 -2.99 -4.71
C ASP A 26 1.70 -1.53 -4.86
N PRO A 27 1.52 -0.79 -3.75
CA PRO A 27 1.19 0.62 -3.79
C PRO A 27 2.18 1.41 -4.64
N VAL A 28 1.65 2.26 -5.51
CA VAL A 28 2.46 3.08 -6.42
C VAL A 28 2.41 4.52 -5.97
N ALA A 29 3.58 5.12 -5.76
CA ALA A 29 3.70 6.53 -5.41
C ALA A 29 3.08 7.43 -6.50
N GLN A 30 2.36 8.47 -6.07
CA GLN A 30 1.72 9.50 -6.88
C GLN A 30 1.86 10.84 -6.20
N HIS A 31 1.80 11.92 -6.97
CA HIS A 31 1.85 13.26 -6.41
C HIS A 31 1.12 14.28 -7.30
N ASN A 32 0.82 15.41 -6.70
CA ASN A 32 0.58 16.67 -7.40
C ASN A 32 1.66 17.67 -6.95
N SER A 33 1.46 18.97 -7.15
CA SER A 33 2.47 19.98 -6.77
C SER A 33 2.71 20.12 -5.25
N THR A 34 1.77 19.68 -4.41
CA THR A 34 1.81 19.92 -2.95
C THR A 34 1.51 18.70 -2.10
N ALA A 35 1.10 17.58 -2.69
CA ALA A 35 0.79 16.37 -1.98
C ALA A 35 1.44 15.15 -2.64
N PHE A 36 1.87 14.21 -1.81
CA PHE A 36 2.44 12.92 -2.18
C PHE A 36 1.64 11.80 -1.49
N TRP A 37 1.25 10.77 -2.23
CA TRP A 37 0.43 9.66 -1.74
C TRP A 37 0.69 8.39 -2.55
N PHE A 38 -0.06 7.32 -2.26
CA PHE A 38 0.01 6.06 -2.98
C PHE A 38 -1.34 5.64 -3.58
N VAL A 39 -1.32 5.09 -4.80
CA VAL A 39 -2.47 4.41 -5.42
C VAL A 39 -2.31 2.90 -5.33
N ASN A 40 -3.33 2.14 -5.71
CA ASN A 40 -3.41 0.68 -5.50
C ASN A 40 -3.35 0.28 -4.02
N TRP A 41 -3.97 1.08 -3.15
CA TRP A 41 -4.01 0.86 -1.70
C TRP A 41 -5.06 -0.18 -1.29
N PHE A 42 -4.81 -1.44 -1.62
CA PHE A 42 -5.71 -2.55 -1.27
C PHE A 42 -5.01 -3.54 -0.33
N GLY A 43 -5.73 -4.02 0.68
CA GLY A 43 -5.19 -4.98 1.65
C GLY A 43 -4.15 -4.42 2.62
N LEU A 44 -4.07 -3.08 2.75
CA LEU A 44 -3.15 -2.38 3.66
C LEU A 44 -3.90 -1.50 4.65
N SER A 45 -3.40 -1.48 5.88
CA SER A 45 -3.96 -0.71 7.01
C SER A 45 -2.85 -0.28 7.97
N ASN A 46 -3.17 0.60 8.92
CA ASN A 46 -2.23 1.06 9.96
C ASN A 46 -0.88 1.48 9.37
N ALA A 47 -0.94 2.39 8.40
CA ALA A 47 0.24 2.84 7.69
C ALA A 47 0.92 4.00 8.40
N GLU A 48 2.25 4.00 8.29
CA GLU A 48 3.13 5.09 8.70
C GLU A 48 3.97 5.47 7.48
N LEU A 49 3.90 6.74 7.09
CA LEU A 49 4.71 7.33 6.03
C LEU A 49 5.64 8.36 6.65
N ASP A 50 6.92 8.04 6.65
CA ASP A 50 7.98 8.92 7.09
C ASP A 50 8.61 9.59 5.88
N VAL A 51 8.73 10.91 5.93
CA VAL A 51 9.32 11.73 4.87
C VAL A 51 10.44 12.58 5.46
N VAL A 52 11.65 12.43 4.92
CA VAL A 52 12.84 13.17 5.35
C VAL A 52 13.22 14.16 4.25
N ALA A 53 13.19 15.44 4.62
CA ALA A 53 13.57 16.56 3.76
C ALA A 53 15.11 16.66 3.59
N PRO A 54 15.60 17.41 2.57
CA PRO A 54 17.04 17.57 2.31
C PRO A 54 17.82 18.16 3.49
N ASN A 55 17.16 18.96 4.31
CA ASN A 55 17.72 19.58 5.52
C ASN A 55 17.75 18.62 6.73
N GLY A 56 17.25 17.39 6.58
CA GLY A 56 17.15 16.39 7.64
C GLY A 56 15.86 16.47 8.49
N GLU A 57 14.96 17.41 8.22
CA GLU A 57 13.66 17.49 8.89
C GLU A 57 12.79 16.29 8.51
N MET A 58 12.19 15.64 9.52
CA MET A 58 11.37 14.45 9.34
C MET A 58 9.90 14.75 9.64
N THR A 59 9.02 14.30 8.75
CA THR A 59 7.56 14.36 8.93
C THR A 59 6.99 12.95 8.88
N THR A 60 6.25 12.57 9.93
CA THR A 60 5.57 11.27 10.03
C THR A 60 4.08 11.46 9.82
N VAL A 61 3.49 10.68 8.92
CA VAL A 61 2.05 10.64 8.64
C VAL A 61 1.50 9.27 8.99
N PHE A 62 0.61 9.21 9.96
CA PHE A 62 -0.08 7.97 10.34
C PHE A 62 -1.50 7.92 9.75
N ALA A 63 -1.86 6.78 9.17
CA ALA A 63 -3.20 6.48 8.69
C ALA A 63 -3.66 5.10 9.18
N ALA A 64 -4.59 5.07 10.13
CA ALA A 64 -5.19 3.81 10.61
C ALA A 64 -5.88 3.04 9.46
N SER A 65 -6.48 3.78 8.52
CA SER A 65 -7.16 3.24 7.34
C SER A 65 -7.01 4.21 6.17
N GLY A 66 -7.02 3.68 4.95
CA GLY A 66 -6.81 4.46 3.73
C GLY A 66 -5.34 4.82 3.50
N THR A 67 -5.09 5.55 2.42
CA THR A 67 -3.74 5.92 2.00
C THR A 67 -3.19 7.06 2.87
N PRO A 68 -1.95 6.97 3.38
CA PRO A 68 -1.28 8.12 3.98
C PRO A 68 -0.97 9.19 2.92
N VAL A 69 -1.23 10.46 3.25
CA VAL A 69 -0.99 11.61 2.36
C VAL A 69 -0.03 12.56 3.05
N PHE A 70 1.12 12.78 2.43
CA PHE A 70 2.06 13.81 2.84
C PHE A 70 1.71 15.12 2.13
N GLU A 71 1.59 16.21 2.89
CA GLU A 71 1.37 17.56 2.37
C GLU A 71 2.64 18.41 2.55
N LEU A 72 3.10 19.02 1.46
CA LEU A 72 4.23 19.92 1.44
C LEU A 72 3.81 21.32 1.90
N ASP A 73 4.34 21.78 3.03
CA ASP A 73 4.22 23.18 3.45
C ASP A 73 5.12 24.06 2.56
N ARG A 74 4.52 24.67 1.53
CA ARG A 74 5.24 25.51 0.55
C ARG A 74 5.96 26.70 1.18
N GLY A 75 5.53 27.17 2.36
CA GLY A 75 6.18 28.26 3.08
C GLY A 75 7.49 27.86 3.76
N LYS A 76 7.71 26.55 3.96
CA LYS A 76 8.88 25.97 4.63
C LYS A 76 9.62 24.93 3.79
N ALA A 77 9.09 24.61 2.61
CA ALA A 77 9.65 23.62 1.70
C ALA A 77 11.10 23.96 1.37
N THR A 78 11.98 22.98 1.54
CA THR A 78 13.38 23.07 1.13
C THR A 78 13.51 22.37 -0.20
N ASP A 79 13.98 23.06 -1.23
CA ASP A 79 14.21 22.44 -2.54
C ASP A 79 15.27 21.32 -2.42
N GLY A 80 15.04 20.21 -3.12
CA GLY A 80 15.95 19.06 -3.15
C GLY A 80 15.23 17.72 -3.15
N VAL A 81 15.98 16.67 -2.81
CA VAL A 81 15.51 15.29 -2.79
C VAL A 81 14.96 14.94 -1.40
N TYR A 82 13.68 14.56 -1.36
CA TYR A 82 13.01 14.03 -0.18
C TYR A 82 13.05 12.51 -0.24
N ASN A 83 13.46 11.87 0.84
CA ASN A 83 13.43 10.41 0.98
C ASN A 83 12.19 10.01 1.78
N TYR A 84 11.59 8.88 1.45
CA TYR A 84 10.47 8.36 2.23
C TYR A 84 10.61 6.89 2.56
N GLU A 85 9.98 6.52 3.67
CA GLU A 85 9.75 5.16 4.13
C GLU A 85 8.27 4.99 4.42
N LEU A 86 7.67 3.95 3.84
CA LEU A 86 6.28 3.57 4.04
C LEU A 86 6.25 2.20 4.71
N THR A 87 5.59 2.12 5.85
CA THR A 87 5.26 0.85 6.51
C THR A 87 3.76 0.69 6.63
N ALA A 88 3.26 -0.54 6.53
CA ALA A 88 1.83 -0.83 6.72
C ALA A 88 1.60 -2.29 7.17
N ALA A 89 0.44 -2.56 7.75
CA ALA A 89 -0.01 -3.92 8.04
C ALA A 89 -0.81 -4.48 6.85
N THR A 90 -0.43 -5.67 6.37
CA THR A 90 -1.16 -6.42 5.34
C THR A 90 -2.31 -7.25 5.93
N GLU A 91 -3.18 -7.80 5.08
CA GLU A 91 -4.20 -8.78 5.48
C GLU A 91 -3.62 -10.17 5.83
N GLU A 92 -2.43 -10.50 5.32
CA GLU A 92 -1.77 -11.78 5.59
C GLU A 92 -1.38 -11.87 7.07
N ARG A 93 -1.82 -12.93 7.76
CA ARG A 93 -1.42 -13.20 9.14
C ARG A 93 -0.32 -14.25 9.20
N VAL A 94 0.74 -13.93 9.93
CA VAL A 94 1.89 -14.79 10.16
C VAL A 94 1.98 -15.18 11.63
N LYS A 95 2.45 -16.40 11.90
CA LYS A 95 2.67 -16.88 13.26
C LYS A 95 3.84 -16.13 13.90
N ILE A 96 3.67 -15.71 15.14
CA ILE A 96 4.74 -15.10 15.93
C ILE A 96 5.72 -16.20 16.35
N VAL A 97 6.95 -16.14 15.83
CA VAL A 97 8.00 -17.14 16.11
C VAL A 97 8.61 -16.93 17.50
N ASN A 98 8.78 -15.67 17.91
CA ASN A 98 9.39 -15.27 19.17
C ASN A 98 8.35 -14.52 20.02
N PRO A 99 7.50 -15.24 20.77
CA PRO A 99 6.47 -14.60 21.58
C PRO A 99 7.12 -13.75 22.67
N GLN A 100 6.62 -12.52 22.84
CA GLN A 100 7.05 -11.65 23.93
C GLN A 100 6.07 -11.73 25.08
N ASN A 101 6.58 -11.91 26.30
CA ASN A 101 5.77 -11.82 27.51
C ASN A 101 5.62 -10.34 27.90
N ASN A 102 4.53 -9.72 27.44
CA ASN A 102 4.14 -8.35 27.79
C ASN A 102 3.01 -8.32 28.83
N GLY A 103 2.85 -9.38 29.62
CA GLY A 103 1.83 -9.46 30.68
C GLY A 103 0.38 -9.63 30.18
N ARG A 104 0.19 -9.90 28.89
CA ARG A 104 -1.15 -10.05 28.27
C ARG A 104 -1.80 -11.41 28.53
N GLY A 105 -1.07 -12.36 29.13
CA GLY A 105 -1.58 -13.69 29.50
C GLY A 105 -2.26 -14.40 28.33
N ASP A 106 -3.42 -15.00 28.60
CA ASP A 106 -4.23 -15.74 27.61
C ASP A 106 -4.80 -14.85 26.49
N ALA A 107 -4.74 -13.52 26.62
CA ALA A 107 -5.14 -12.58 25.57
C ALA A 107 -4.00 -12.25 24.58
N ALA A 108 -2.82 -12.88 24.73
CA ALA A 108 -1.74 -12.79 23.75
C ALA A 108 -2.17 -13.42 22.42
N SER A 109 -1.92 -12.71 21.31
CA SER A 109 -2.12 -13.27 19.97
C SER A 109 -0.92 -14.10 19.57
N ASP A 110 -1.14 -15.28 18.99
CA ASP A 110 -0.10 -16.12 18.39
C ASP A 110 0.24 -15.71 16.95
N THR A 111 -0.48 -14.72 16.41
CA THR A 111 -0.29 -14.22 15.05
C THR A 111 -0.20 -12.69 14.99
N ALA A 112 0.53 -12.20 14.01
CA ALA A 112 0.62 -10.78 13.66
C ALA A 112 0.29 -10.59 12.18
N ALA A 113 -0.15 -9.40 11.79
CA ALA A 113 -0.20 -9.04 10.38
C ALA A 113 1.24 -9.00 9.85
N LYS A 114 1.47 -9.49 8.63
CA LYS A 114 2.75 -9.33 7.95
C LYS A 114 2.92 -7.86 7.58
N SER A 115 4.09 -7.31 7.90
CA SER A 115 4.43 -5.94 7.56
C SER A 115 4.71 -5.79 6.07
N PHE A 116 4.18 -4.73 5.48
CA PHE A 116 4.57 -4.19 4.19
C PHE A 116 5.57 -3.06 4.39
N TYR A 117 6.54 -2.96 3.47
CA TYR A 117 7.59 -1.95 3.51
C TYR A 117 7.91 -1.47 2.09
N LEU A 118 8.00 -0.16 1.90
CA LEU A 118 8.39 0.47 0.65
C LEU A 118 9.20 1.73 0.94
N THR A 119 10.27 1.95 0.19
CA THR A 119 11.06 3.19 0.26
C THR A 119 11.18 3.83 -1.12
N GLY A 120 11.48 5.11 -1.12
CA GLY A 120 11.78 5.82 -2.34
C GLY A 120 12.14 7.26 -2.10
N ARG A 121 12.01 8.07 -3.16
CA ARG A 121 12.30 9.49 -3.13
C ARG A 121 11.42 10.25 -4.09
N PHE A 122 11.23 11.53 -3.82
CA PHE A 122 10.65 12.51 -4.75
C PHE A 122 11.45 13.82 -4.68
N VAL A 123 11.29 14.66 -5.69
CA VAL A 123 12.02 15.93 -5.79
C VAL A 123 11.07 17.08 -5.52
N VAL A 124 11.54 18.07 -4.77
CA VAL A 124 10.89 19.37 -4.64
C VAL A 124 11.76 20.41 -5.30
N SER A 125 11.17 21.21 -6.19
CA SER A 125 11.84 22.32 -6.86
C SER A 125 10.92 23.52 -6.89
N ARG A 126 11.43 24.70 -6.52
CA ARG A 126 10.67 25.95 -6.42
C ARG A 126 9.41 25.79 -5.55
N GLY A 127 9.54 25.04 -4.45
CA GLY A 127 8.44 24.79 -3.50
C GLY A 127 7.25 24.02 -4.09
N VAL A 128 7.49 23.13 -5.08
CA VAL A 128 6.52 22.15 -5.58
C VAL A 128 7.16 20.78 -5.77
N ILE A 129 6.38 19.71 -5.58
CA ILE A 129 6.80 18.35 -5.88
C ILE A 129 6.81 18.14 -7.39
N THR A 130 7.91 17.61 -7.92
CA THR A 130 8.13 17.38 -9.35
C THR A 130 8.59 15.94 -9.62
N THR A 131 8.28 15.44 -10.82
CA THR A 131 8.92 14.25 -11.35
C THR A 131 10.37 14.60 -11.70
N PRO A 132 11.36 13.74 -11.41
CA PRO A 132 12.71 13.93 -11.92
C PRO A 132 12.68 13.98 -13.46
N ASP A 133 13.33 14.97 -14.07
CA ASP A 133 13.56 14.96 -15.52
C ASP A 133 14.47 13.76 -15.83
N GLU A 134 14.02 12.84 -16.68
CA GLU A 134 14.92 11.87 -17.30
C GLU A 134 15.88 12.66 -18.19
N MET A 135 17.10 12.93 -17.70
CA MET A 135 18.17 13.45 -18.53
C MET A 135 18.51 12.38 -19.57
N THR A 136 17.86 12.42 -20.73
CA THR A 136 18.36 11.72 -21.91
C THR A 136 19.70 12.35 -22.25
N GLU A 137 20.79 11.61 -22.07
CA GLU A 137 22.09 11.98 -22.62
C GLU A 137 21.92 12.10 -24.14
N GLU A 138 21.75 13.32 -24.65
CA GLU A 138 21.92 13.58 -26.07
C GLU A 138 23.40 13.38 -26.38
N GLU A 139 23.71 12.23 -26.97
CA GLU A 139 25.02 11.84 -27.48
C GLU A 139 25.47 12.89 -28.52
N ASN A 140 26.48 13.69 -28.17
CA ASN A 140 27.15 14.65 -29.07
C ASN A 140 28.25 13.96 -29.87
#